data_AF-A0A2V6D9P4-F1
#
_entry.id   AF-A0A2V6D9P4-F1
#
_cell.length_a   1.000
_cell.length_b   1.000
_cell.length_c   1.000
_cell.angle_alpha   90.00
_cell.angle_beta   90.00
_cell.angle_gamma   90.00
#
_symmetry.space_group_name_H-M   'P 1'
#
loop_
_entity.id
_entity.type
_entity.pdbx_description
1 polymer ?
#
loop_
_entity_poly.entity_id
_entity_poly.type
_entity_poly.pdbx_seq_one_letter_code
_entity_poly.pdbx_strand_id
1 'polypeptide(L)'
;MKTRIGILTSGGDCPGLNAVLRGAALAADKLGWEMLGFRDGFEGLLPPGDYTILDRKCTENIMALGGTLIGTTNRGHFVAKIGAGDRAVVAAEVIEQARKVLNGNRVEALIIVGGDGSMTTALQLQEAGINCVGVPKTIDNDLEATAMTFGFDSAVAAVMDALDRLHTTATSHKRAIVVEVM
;
A
#
# COMPACT_ATOMS: atom_id res chain seq x y z
N MET A 1 28.89 2.93 -1.95
CA MET A 1 27.71 2.43 -1.19
C MET A 1 26.53 2.40 -2.15
N LYS A 2 25.61 1.44 -2.02
CA LYS A 2 24.41 1.39 -2.86
C LYS A 2 23.42 2.47 -2.43
N THR A 3 22.73 3.08 -3.39
CA THR A 3 21.53 3.90 -3.14
C THR A 3 20.45 3.04 -2.51
N ARG A 4 19.71 3.59 -1.55
CA ARG A 4 18.65 2.89 -0.82
C ARG A 4 17.32 3.59 -1.00
N ILE A 5 16.29 2.81 -1.30
CA ILE A 5 14.91 3.27 -1.35
C ILE A 5 14.04 2.40 -0.44
N GLY A 6 12.98 2.98 0.10
CA GLY A 6 12.02 2.28 0.94
C GLY A 6 10.72 2.02 0.20
N ILE A 7 9.98 1.01 0.64
CA ILE A 7 8.61 0.73 0.20
C ILE A 7 7.76 0.32 1.40
N LEU A 8 6.50 0.72 1.40
CA LEU A 8 5.51 0.33 2.40
C LEU A 8 4.13 0.11 1.78
N THR A 9 3.32 -0.74 2.41
CA THR A 9 1.91 -0.94 2.07
C THR A 9 1.01 -0.42 3.20
N SER A 10 0.03 0.43 2.89
CA SER A 10 -0.83 1.10 3.88
C SER A 10 -2.31 1.02 3.52
N GLY A 11 -3.17 1.00 4.55
CA GLY A 11 -4.62 0.86 4.42
C GLY A 11 -5.08 -0.60 4.37
N GLY A 12 -6.30 -0.85 3.87
CA GLY A 12 -6.79 -2.21 3.63
C GLY A 12 -5.93 -2.93 2.59
N ASP A 13 -5.68 -4.23 2.78
CA ASP A 13 -4.98 -5.02 1.78
C ASP A 13 -5.87 -5.29 0.56
N CYS A 14 -5.26 -5.63 -0.56
CA CYS A 14 -5.97 -6.06 -1.75
C CYS A 14 -5.11 -7.08 -2.53
N PRO A 15 -5.68 -7.79 -3.50
CA PRO A 15 -4.89 -8.62 -4.39
C PRO A 15 -3.83 -7.80 -5.14
N GLY A 16 -2.63 -8.38 -5.32
CA GLY A 16 -1.56 -7.81 -6.15
C GLY A 16 -0.45 -7.05 -5.41
N LEU A 17 -0.52 -6.84 -4.09
CA LEU A 17 0.54 -6.09 -3.37
C LEU A 17 1.89 -6.79 -3.42
N ASN A 18 1.90 -8.11 -3.25
CA ASN A 18 3.14 -8.88 -3.38
C ASN A 18 3.76 -8.78 -4.79
N ALA A 19 2.94 -8.61 -5.83
CA ALA A 19 3.43 -8.34 -7.17
C ALA A 19 4.06 -6.95 -7.30
N VAL A 20 3.48 -5.93 -6.66
CA VAL A 20 4.06 -4.57 -6.57
C VAL A 20 5.40 -4.60 -5.84
N LEU A 21 5.46 -5.23 -4.66
CA LEU A 21 6.70 -5.37 -3.87
C LEU A 21 7.79 -6.04 -4.69
N ARG A 22 7.46 -7.13 -5.40
CA ARG A 22 8.40 -7.81 -6.28
C ARG A 22 8.85 -6.93 -7.44
N GLY A 23 7.92 -6.25 -8.12
CA GLY A 23 8.24 -5.37 -9.24
C GLY A 23 9.22 -4.27 -8.82
N ALA A 24 8.97 -3.64 -7.68
CA ALA A 24 9.83 -2.63 -7.10
C ALA A 24 11.21 -3.20 -6.73
N ALA A 25 11.27 -4.36 -6.06
CA ALA A 25 12.52 -5.00 -5.65
C ALA A 25 13.40 -5.37 -6.87
N LEU A 26 12.80 -5.94 -7.92
CA LEU A 26 13.52 -6.29 -9.15
C LEU A 26 13.99 -5.05 -9.92
N ALA A 27 13.23 -3.96 -9.91
CA ALA A 27 13.65 -2.69 -10.52
C ALA A 27 14.85 -2.08 -9.77
N ALA A 28 14.83 -2.08 -8.43
CA ALA A 28 15.95 -1.64 -7.61
C ALA A 28 17.20 -2.50 -7.82
N ASP A 29 17.06 -3.83 -7.84
CA ASP A 29 18.15 -4.78 -8.12
C ASP A 29 18.81 -4.48 -9.47
N LYS A 30 18.01 -4.24 -10.52
CA LYS A 30 18.51 -3.88 -11.86
C LYS A 30 19.29 -2.57 -11.89
N LEU A 31 18.97 -1.62 -11.02
CA LEU A 31 19.67 -0.34 -10.87
C LEU A 31 20.87 -0.42 -9.89
N GLY A 32 21.11 -1.58 -9.27
CA GLY A 32 22.13 -1.75 -8.24
C GLY A 32 21.78 -1.09 -6.91
N TRP A 33 20.51 -0.78 -6.67
CA TRP A 33 19.99 -0.19 -5.45
C TRP A 33 19.60 -1.26 -4.43
N GLU A 34 19.37 -0.87 -3.18
CA GLU A 34 18.88 -1.73 -2.11
C GLU A 34 17.49 -1.27 -1.66
N MET A 35 16.54 -2.20 -1.58
CA MET A 35 15.15 -1.91 -1.24
C MET A 35 14.84 -2.34 0.19
N LEU A 36 14.35 -1.39 0.99
CA LEU A 36 13.87 -1.64 2.35
C LEU A 36 12.34 -1.70 2.33
N GLY A 37 11.76 -2.84 2.72
CA GLY A 37 10.33 -2.97 2.96
C GLY A 37 9.98 -2.67 4.41
N PHE A 38 9.32 -1.54 4.67
CA PHE A 38 8.89 -1.16 6.03
C PHE A 38 7.63 -1.91 6.43
N ARG A 39 7.63 -2.47 7.64
CA ARG A 39 6.54 -3.31 8.12
C ARG A 39 5.34 -2.47 8.59
N ASP A 40 4.15 -3.01 8.39
CA ASP A 40 2.89 -2.45 8.87
C ASP A 40 2.70 -0.98 8.45
N GLY A 41 3.02 -0.70 7.18
CA GLY A 41 2.82 0.61 6.56
C GLY A 41 3.74 1.68 7.12
N PHE A 42 3.16 2.83 7.49
CA PHE A 42 3.93 3.95 8.02
C PHE A 42 4.46 3.70 9.44
N GLU A 43 3.87 2.79 10.20
CA GLU A 43 4.32 2.51 11.58
C GLU A 43 5.74 1.94 11.61
N GLY A 44 6.16 1.18 10.59
CA GLY A 44 7.54 0.74 10.44
C GLY A 44 8.56 1.88 10.29
N LEU A 45 8.12 3.11 10.01
CA LEU A 45 8.99 4.30 10.00
C LEU A 45 9.22 4.89 11.39
N LEU A 46 8.51 4.44 12.43
CA LEU A 46 8.70 4.95 13.78
C LEU A 46 9.91 4.30 14.46
N PRO A 47 10.68 5.04 15.29
CA PRO A 47 11.80 4.49 16.04
C PRO A 47 11.43 3.23 16.82
N PRO A 48 12.27 2.16 16.78
CA PRO A 48 13.63 2.11 16.20
C PRO A 48 13.70 1.94 14.67
N GLY A 49 12.55 1.86 13.99
CA GLY A 49 12.41 1.47 12.60
C GLY A 49 12.23 -0.04 12.48
N ASP A 50 11.22 -0.47 11.74
CA ASP A 50 10.95 -1.89 11.46
C ASP A 50 10.84 -2.12 9.95
N TYR A 51 11.83 -2.84 9.42
CA TYR A 51 11.92 -3.12 7.99
C TYR A 51 12.64 -4.44 7.71
N THR A 52 12.52 -4.88 6.47
CA THR A 52 13.28 -6.02 5.91
C THR A 52 13.91 -5.62 4.57
N ILE A 53 14.94 -6.34 4.14
CA ILE A 53 15.51 -6.16 2.82
C ILE A 53 14.68 -6.96 1.82
N LEU A 54 14.14 -6.28 0.82
CA LEU A 54 13.40 -6.90 -0.27
C LEU A 54 14.35 -7.11 -1.45
N ASP A 55 14.95 -8.30 -1.52
CA ASP A 55 15.79 -8.71 -2.65
C ASP A 55 15.06 -9.69 -3.58
N ARG A 56 15.74 -10.08 -4.66
CA ARG A 56 15.22 -11.03 -5.67
C ARG A 56 14.74 -12.35 -5.06
N LYS A 57 15.44 -12.83 -4.02
CA LYS A 57 15.20 -14.13 -3.39
C LYS A 57 14.06 -14.05 -2.37
N CYS A 58 14.05 -13.01 -1.54
CA CYS A 58 12.98 -12.74 -0.57
C CYS A 58 11.63 -12.51 -1.26
N THR A 59 11.65 -11.90 -2.46
CA THR A 59 10.44 -11.65 -3.26
C THR A 59 10.17 -12.73 -4.31
N GLU A 60 10.78 -13.92 -4.19
CA GLU A 60 10.54 -15.03 -5.11
C GLU A 60 9.19 -15.70 -4.80
N ASN A 61 8.43 -16.06 -5.83
CA ASN A 61 7.15 -16.79 -5.73
C ASN A 61 6.02 -16.11 -4.92
N ILE A 62 6.18 -14.84 -4.53
CA ILE A 62 5.13 -14.13 -3.75
C ILE A 62 4.02 -13.52 -4.63
N MET A 63 4.19 -13.39 -5.94
CA MET A 63 3.29 -12.61 -6.81
C MET A 63 1.83 -13.09 -6.77
N ALA A 64 1.61 -14.39 -6.66
CA ALA A 64 0.28 -15.00 -6.63
C ALA A 64 -0.32 -15.07 -5.21
N LEU A 65 0.44 -14.70 -4.18
CA LEU A 65 -0.03 -14.73 -2.80
C LEU A 65 -0.88 -13.49 -2.52
N GLY A 66 -2.02 -13.69 -1.84
CA GLY A 66 -2.84 -12.60 -1.31
C GLY A 66 -2.14 -11.82 -0.19
N GLY A 67 -2.73 -10.70 0.20
CA GLY A 67 -2.18 -9.80 1.22
C GLY A 67 -0.85 -9.15 0.78
N THR A 68 -0.01 -8.82 1.78
CA THR A 68 1.29 -8.16 1.60
C THR A 68 2.34 -8.77 2.52
N LEU A 69 3.51 -9.10 1.97
CA LEU A 69 4.65 -9.69 2.69
C LEU A 69 5.11 -8.85 3.88
N ILE A 70 4.97 -7.52 3.79
CA ILE A 70 5.43 -6.56 4.80
C ILE A 70 4.29 -6.09 5.72
N GLY A 71 3.08 -6.64 5.60
CA GLY A 71 1.94 -6.21 6.42
C GLY A 71 1.41 -4.82 6.04
N THR A 72 0.27 -4.46 6.63
CA THR A 72 -0.37 -3.16 6.44
C THR A 72 -1.23 -2.84 7.66
N THR A 73 -1.43 -1.56 7.93
CA THR A 73 -2.33 -1.07 8.97
C THR A 73 -3.16 0.10 8.46
N ASN A 74 -4.38 0.22 8.98
CA ASN A 74 -5.28 1.36 8.81
C ASN A 74 -5.41 2.19 10.10
N ARG A 75 -4.58 1.91 11.11
CA ARG A 75 -4.54 2.59 12.41
C ARG A 75 -3.11 2.93 12.76
N GLY A 76 -2.91 3.98 13.55
CA GLY A 76 -1.59 4.32 14.06
C GLY A 76 -1.36 5.82 14.19
N HIS A 77 -0.09 6.19 14.30
CA HIS A 77 0.39 7.55 14.53
C HIS A 77 0.32 8.42 13.27
N PHE A 78 0.32 7.78 12.09
CA PHE A 78 0.17 8.45 10.80
C PHE A 78 -1.28 8.61 10.35
N VAL A 79 -2.25 8.21 11.18
CA VAL A 79 -3.65 8.56 10.94
C VAL A 79 -3.80 10.05 11.20
N ALA A 80 -4.03 10.77 10.13
CA ALA A 80 -4.19 12.19 10.13
C ALA A 80 -5.43 12.57 10.98
N LYS A 81 -5.24 13.35 12.05
CA LYS A 81 -6.33 13.79 12.93
C LYS A 81 -6.91 15.09 12.39
N ILE A 82 -8.24 15.23 12.45
CA ILE A 82 -8.90 16.50 12.10
C ILE A 82 -8.43 17.56 13.10
N GLY A 83 -7.60 18.49 12.64
CA GLY A 83 -7.23 19.68 13.41
C GLY A 83 -8.39 20.68 13.47
N ALA A 84 -8.29 21.69 14.34
CA ALA A 84 -9.24 22.80 14.36
C ALA A 84 -9.14 23.62 13.06
N GLY A 85 -9.82 23.16 12.00
CA GLY A 85 -9.77 23.70 10.64
C GLY A 85 -9.54 22.63 9.57
N ASP A 86 -10.48 21.69 9.45
CA ASP A 86 -10.83 20.86 8.27
C ASP A 86 -9.78 20.02 7.51
N ARG A 87 -8.50 19.99 7.90
CA ARG A 87 -7.52 19.07 7.30
C ARG A 87 -7.03 18.02 8.29
N ALA A 88 -7.00 16.78 7.83
CA ALA A 88 -6.37 15.70 8.54
C ALA A 88 -4.85 15.92 8.47
N VAL A 89 -4.19 16.16 9.61
CA VAL A 89 -2.75 16.45 9.66
C VAL A 89 -2.02 15.39 10.52
N VAL A 90 -0.89 14.89 10.02
CA VAL A 90 0.05 14.05 10.77
C VAL A 90 0.90 14.94 11.67
N ALA A 91 1.06 14.58 12.94
CA ALA A 91 1.82 15.37 13.89
C ALA A 91 3.28 15.56 13.43
N ALA A 92 3.81 16.79 13.53
CA ALA A 92 5.18 17.10 13.09
C ALA A 92 6.24 16.23 13.77
N GLU A 93 6.02 15.85 15.04
CA GLU A 93 6.88 14.94 15.80
C GLU A 93 6.95 13.54 15.17
N VAL A 94 5.82 13.04 14.66
CA VAL A 94 5.72 11.73 13.97
C VAL A 94 6.49 11.77 12.64
N ILE A 95 6.37 12.86 11.89
CA ILE A 95 7.14 13.06 10.65
C ILE A 95 8.65 13.14 10.94
N GLU A 96 9.06 13.84 12.00
CA GLU A 96 10.47 13.92 12.40
C GLU A 96 11.02 12.57 12.87
N GLN A 97 10.20 11.77 13.56
CA GLN A 97 10.54 10.39 13.92
C GLN A 97 10.78 9.52 12.68
N ALA A 98 9.89 9.58 11.68
CA ALA A 98 10.09 8.92 10.39
C ALA A 98 11.37 9.39 9.70
N ARG A 99 11.60 10.70 9.64
CA ARG A 99 12.80 11.30 9.03
C ARG A 99 14.08 10.77 9.67
N LYS A 100 14.12 10.63 11.00
CA LYS A 100 15.27 10.06 11.72
C LYS A 100 15.54 8.62 11.31
N VAL A 101 14.51 7.78 11.23
CA VAL A 101 14.64 6.38 10.79
C VAL A 101 15.10 6.31 9.34
N LEU A 102 14.52 7.09 8.44
CA LEU A 102 14.91 7.13 7.02
C LEU A 102 16.37 7.58 6.85
N ASN A 103 16.76 8.66 7.52
CA ASN A 103 18.14 9.18 7.49
C ASN A 103 19.14 8.19 8.09
N GLY A 104 18.80 7.57 9.23
CA GLY A 104 19.63 6.55 9.88
C GLY A 104 19.88 5.35 8.97
N ASN A 105 18.89 4.98 8.14
CA ASN A 105 18.98 3.89 7.17
C ASN A 105 19.45 4.33 5.78
N ARG A 106 19.63 5.65 5.57
CA ARG A 106 20.04 6.30 4.31
C ARG A 106 19.06 6.09 3.16
N VAL A 107 17.77 6.06 3.47
CA VAL A 107 16.70 5.95 2.47
C VAL A 107 16.52 7.29 1.77
N GLU A 108 16.72 7.31 0.45
CA GLU A 108 16.66 8.53 -0.37
C GLU A 108 15.25 8.88 -0.84
N ALA A 109 14.37 7.87 -0.96
CA ALA A 109 12.97 8.01 -1.34
C ALA A 109 12.11 6.86 -0.84
N LEU A 110 10.80 7.10 -0.70
CA LEU A 110 9.79 6.13 -0.31
C LEU A 110 8.78 5.86 -1.42
N ILE A 111 8.51 4.58 -1.67
CA ILE A 111 7.37 4.11 -2.47
C ILE A 111 6.23 3.79 -1.51
N ILE A 112 5.11 4.49 -1.64
CA ILE A 112 3.94 4.35 -0.76
C ILE A 112 2.83 3.68 -1.57
N VAL A 113 2.55 2.41 -1.25
CA VAL A 113 1.49 1.63 -1.89
C VAL A 113 0.23 1.75 -1.03
N GLY A 114 -0.79 2.45 -1.53
CA GLY A 114 -1.87 2.91 -0.64
C GLY A 114 -3.13 3.43 -1.35
N GLY A 115 -4.16 3.66 -0.55
CA GLY A 115 -5.40 4.33 -0.97
C GLY A 115 -5.34 5.85 -0.71
N ASP A 116 -6.50 6.51 -0.70
CA ASP A 116 -6.61 7.98 -0.60
C ASP A 116 -5.97 8.54 0.69
N GLY A 117 -6.28 7.92 1.85
CA GLY A 117 -5.67 8.31 3.12
C GLY A 117 -4.14 8.14 3.11
N SER A 118 -3.62 7.12 2.43
CA SER A 118 -2.17 6.93 2.28
C SER A 118 -1.54 7.96 1.37
N MET A 119 -2.23 8.38 0.29
CA MET A 119 -1.77 9.46 -0.60
C MET A 119 -1.78 10.81 0.12
N THR A 120 -2.79 11.07 0.96
CA THR A 120 -2.85 12.25 1.83
C THR A 120 -1.65 12.30 2.77
N THR A 121 -1.29 11.19 3.42
CA THR A 121 -0.08 11.10 4.25
C THR A 121 1.19 11.27 3.43
N ALA A 122 1.26 10.66 2.23
CA ALA A 122 2.42 10.80 1.33
C ALA A 122 2.68 12.27 0.95
N LEU A 123 1.62 13.03 0.65
CA LEU A 123 1.73 14.46 0.36
C LEU A 123 2.31 15.24 1.54
N GLN A 124 1.85 14.97 2.76
CA GLN A 124 2.37 15.65 3.96
C GLN A 124 3.85 15.32 4.23
N LEU A 125 4.27 14.07 3.98
CA LEU A 125 5.70 13.70 4.05
C LEU A 125 6.52 14.44 2.98
N GLN A 126 5.99 14.57 1.77
CA GLN A 126 6.63 15.30 0.67
C GLN A 126 6.75 16.80 0.96
N GLU A 127 5.71 17.44 1.46
CA GLU A 127 5.73 18.84 1.93
C GLU A 127 6.76 19.05 3.04
N ALA A 128 7.00 18.02 3.86
CA ALA A 128 8.04 18.00 4.87
C ALA A 128 9.44 17.62 4.32
N GLY A 129 9.61 17.52 3.00
CA GLY A 129 10.91 17.28 2.34
C GLY A 129 11.35 15.81 2.28
N ILE A 130 10.45 14.85 2.50
CA ILE A 130 10.73 13.42 2.30
C ILE A 130 10.28 13.04 0.89
N ASN A 131 11.21 12.56 0.06
CA ASN A 131 10.85 12.18 -1.31
C ASN A 131 9.93 10.95 -1.31
N CYS A 132 8.76 11.08 -1.94
CA CYS A 132 7.75 10.04 -2.00
C CYS A 132 7.25 9.81 -3.43
N VAL A 133 6.90 8.56 -3.73
CA VAL A 133 6.16 8.15 -4.95
C VAL A 133 4.96 7.33 -4.51
N GLY A 134 3.76 7.75 -4.90
CA GLY A 134 2.52 7.01 -4.64
C GLY A 134 2.27 5.90 -5.65
N VAL A 135 1.82 4.75 -5.20
CA VAL A 135 1.33 3.64 -6.03
C VAL A 135 -0.14 3.37 -5.67
N PRO A 136 -1.08 3.55 -6.62
CA PRO A 136 -2.51 3.57 -6.33
C PRO A 136 -3.05 2.15 -6.07
N LYS A 137 -3.53 1.93 -4.85
CA LYS A 137 -3.97 0.62 -4.35
C LYS A 137 -5.31 0.71 -3.64
N THR A 138 -6.34 0.11 -4.23
CA THR A 138 -7.66 -0.10 -3.63
C THR A 138 -8.49 -1.03 -4.52
N ILE A 139 -9.43 -1.78 -3.93
CA ILE A 139 -10.42 -2.52 -4.72
C ILE A 139 -11.55 -1.62 -5.23
N ASP A 140 -11.69 -0.40 -4.70
CA ASP A 140 -12.82 0.50 -4.98
C ASP A 140 -12.63 1.27 -6.31
N ASN A 141 -11.40 1.29 -6.83
CA ASN A 141 -10.99 2.03 -8.03
C ASN A 141 -11.37 3.53 -8.00
N ASP A 142 -11.29 4.14 -6.83
CA ASP A 142 -11.73 5.50 -6.54
C ASP A 142 -10.59 6.52 -6.43
N LEU A 143 -9.38 6.16 -6.89
CA LEU A 143 -8.23 7.06 -6.93
C LEU A 143 -8.17 7.82 -8.25
N GLU A 144 -7.96 9.14 -8.15
CA GLU A 144 -7.75 10.00 -9.32
C GLU A 144 -6.44 9.68 -10.06
N ALA A 145 -6.32 10.19 -11.29
CA ALA A 145 -5.12 10.12 -12.13
C ALA A 145 -4.64 8.70 -12.53
N THR A 146 -5.42 7.66 -12.26
CA THR A 146 -5.25 6.32 -12.84
C THR A 146 -6.59 5.80 -13.38
N ALA A 147 -6.55 5.01 -14.45
CA ALA A 147 -7.76 4.33 -14.95
C ALA A 147 -8.11 3.08 -14.12
N MET A 148 -7.10 2.48 -13.49
CA MET A 148 -7.25 1.25 -12.72
C MET A 148 -6.30 1.25 -11.53
N THR A 149 -6.79 0.82 -10.37
CA THR A 149 -6.00 0.63 -9.15
C THR A 149 -5.59 -0.84 -9.00
N PHE A 150 -4.46 -1.09 -8.33
CA PHE A 150 -4.11 -2.45 -7.93
C PHE A 150 -5.19 -3.01 -7.01
N GLY A 151 -5.69 -4.21 -7.34
CA GLY A 151 -6.73 -4.93 -6.59
C GLY A 151 -8.11 -4.94 -7.27
N PHE A 152 -8.44 -3.91 -8.05
CA PHE A 152 -9.78 -3.75 -8.64
C PHE A 152 -10.18 -4.93 -9.55
N ASP A 153 -9.32 -5.33 -10.49
CA ASP A 153 -9.62 -6.42 -11.45
C ASP A 153 -9.95 -7.73 -10.73
N SER A 154 -9.15 -8.07 -9.72
CA SER A 154 -9.34 -9.28 -8.92
C SER A 154 -10.63 -9.23 -8.09
N ALA A 155 -11.02 -8.06 -7.60
CA ALA A 155 -12.29 -7.86 -6.90
C ALA A 155 -13.48 -8.06 -7.85
N VAL A 156 -13.43 -7.49 -9.06
CA VAL A 156 -14.44 -7.69 -10.10
C VAL A 156 -14.57 -9.17 -10.46
N ALA A 157 -13.45 -9.88 -10.68
CA ALA A 157 -13.46 -11.30 -10.97
C ALA A 157 -14.11 -12.14 -9.85
N ALA A 158 -13.86 -11.79 -8.58
CA ALA A 158 -14.48 -12.46 -7.43
C ALA A 158 -16.00 -12.22 -7.37
N VAL A 159 -16.46 -11.00 -7.65
CA VAL A 159 -17.90 -10.66 -7.71
C VAL A 159 -18.57 -11.40 -8.88
N MET A 160 -17.93 -11.48 -10.04
CA MET A 160 -18.44 -12.21 -11.19
C MET A 160 -18.63 -13.70 -10.89
N ASP A 161 -17.65 -14.36 -10.25
CA ASP A 161 -17.78 -15.77 -9.84
C ASP A 161 -18.96 -15.98 -8.87
N ALA A 162 -19.17 -15.04 -7.93
CA ALA A 162 -20.31 -15.10 -7.01
C ALA A 162 -21.65 -14.96 -7.76
N LEU A 163 -21.75 -14.02 -8.70
CA LEU A 163 -22.95 -13.80 -9.51
C LEU A 163 -23.29 -15.02 -10.37
N ASP A 164 -22.30 -15.63 -11.03
CA ASP A 164 -22.49 -16.81 -11.87
C ASP A 164 -23.06 -17.99 -11.07
N ARG A 165 -22.54 -18.20 -9.85
CA ARG A 165 -23.05 -19.24 -8.94
C ARG A 165 -24.50 -18.98 -8.53
N LEU A 166 -24.84 -17.73 -8.21
CA LEU A 166 -26.18 -17.35 -7.77
C LEU A 166 -27.21 -17.37 -8.91
N HIS A 167 -26.78 -17.08 -10.15
CA HIS A 167 -27.65 -17.03 -11.32
C HIS A 167 -28.41 -18.34 -11.55
N THR A 168 -27.73 -19.47 -11.38
CA THR A 168 -28.31 -20.81 -11.62
C THR A 168 -29.50 -21.12 -10.68
N THR A 169 -29.37 -20.77 -9.39
CA THR A 169 -30.42 -21.00 -8.39
C THR A 169 -31.54 -19.97 -8.47
N ALA A 170 -31.20 -18.71 -8.80
CA ALA A 170 -32.19 -17.65 -9.02
C ALA A 170 -33.16 -18.04 -10.16
N THR A 171 -32.63 -18.52 -11.29
CA THR A 171 -33.43 -18.97 -12.43
C THR A 171 -34.25 -20.21 -12.10
N SER A 172 -33.65 -21.21 -11.45
CA SER A 172 -34.33 -22.48 -11.15
C SER A 172 -35.54 -22.32 -10.22
N HIS A 173 -35.45 -21.41 -9.26
CA HIS A 173 -36.49 -21.20 -8.25
C HIS A 173 -37.29 -19.90 -8.44
N LYS A 174 -37.08 -19.17 -9.54
CA LYS A 174 -37.72 -17.86 -9.82
C LYS A 174 -37.56 -16.89 -8.65
N ARG A 175 -36.35 -16.79 -8.10
CA ARG A 175 -36.03 -15.94 -6.95
C ARG A 175 -35.38 -14.64 -7.40
N ALA A 176 -35.71 -13.55 -6.70
CA ALA A 176 -34.86 -12.36 -6.69
C ALA A 176 -33.76 -12.56 -5.64
N ILE A 177 -32.51 -12.28 -6.03
CA ILE A 177 -31.34 -12.32 -5.14
C ILE A 177 -30.66 -10.96 -5.23
N VAL A 178 -30.35 -10.36 -4.08
CA VAL A 178 -29.56 -9.14 -3.98
C VAL A 178 -28.16 -9.53 -3.51
N VAL A 179 -27.14 -9.01 -4.20
CA VAL A 179 -25.74 -9.18 -3.83
C VAL A 179 -25.20 -7.82 -3.43
N GLU A 180 -24.77 -7.71 -2.18
CA GLU A 180 -24.06 -6.54 -1.67
C GLU A 180 -22.57 -6.72 -1.98
N VAL A 181 -21.97 -5.70 -2.61
CA VAL A 181 -20.54 -5.61 -2.89
C VAL A 181 -19.94 -4.48 -2.05
N MET A 182 -18.61 -4.49 -1.90
CA MET A 182 -17.90 -3.37 -1.28
C MET A 182 -17.88 -2.14 -2.17
#